data_AF-A0A6A6CC59-F1
#
_entry.id   AF-A0A6A6CC59-F1
#
_cell.length_a   1.000
_cell.length_b   1.000
_cell.length_c   1.000
_cell.angle_alpha   90.00
_cell.angle_beta   90.00
_cell.angle_gamma   90.00
#
_symmetry.space_group_name_H-M   'P 1'
#
loop_
_entity.id
_entity.type
_entity.pdbx_description
1 polymer ?
#
loop_
_entity_poly.entity_id
_entity_poly.type
_entity_poly.pdbx_seq_one_letter_code
_entity_poly.pdbx_strand_id
1 'polypeptide(L)'
;MATNLTNPIDPARGAFDLAAGSQYIAIVSTTAIIWSILVFLVRAFLRMKVNGPFGWDDGACAAATIFGTSFSTIALVDVSYGLGEDIEHVANFHRNTFFLLLWCQSMLYMFASCFAQVSVAFLICRIAKVRMHLVLAYGLAIASGLCCLISTFLVVFACRFPTPWILSSTTCTINRWDIWLGNSIISGLVELFLVKTAVLLV
;
A
#
# COMPACT_ATOMS: atom_id res chain seq x y z
N MET A 1 31.03 15.65 11.08
CA MET A 1 31.00 15.72 12.55
C MET A 1 30.16 14.55 13.02
N ALA A 2 30.81 13.44 13.36
CA ALA A 2 30.18 12.14 13.59
C ALA A 2 29.61 12.10 15.01
N THR A 3 28.29 11.92 15.14
CA THR A 3 27.66 11.63 16.43
C THR A 3 27.65 10.11 16.63
N ASN A 4 28.53 9.66 17.52
CA ASN A 4 28.55 8.33 18.12
C ASN A 4 27.18 8.01 18.74
N LEU A 5 26.43 7.06 18.16
CA LEU A 5 25.16 6.53 18.68
C LEU A 5 25.36 5.16 19.34
N THR A 6 26.23 5.09 20.34
CA THR A 6 26.38 3.92 21.21
C THR A 6 25.73 4.12 22.58
N ASN A 7 24.76 5.03 22.73
CA ASN A 7 24.09 5.24 24.02
C ASN A 7 22.72 4.56 24.11
N PRO A 8 22.44 3.90 25.24
CA PRO A 8 21.14 3.32 25.52
C PRO A 8 20.10 4.44 25.63
N ILE A 9 18.94 4.21 25.01
CA ILE A 9 17.69 5.01 25.02
C ILE A 9 17.72 6.16 26.05
N ASP A 10 18.10 7.36 25.59
CA ASP A 10 18.01 8.58 26.40
C ASP A 10 16.53 8.92 26.63
N PRO A 11 16.06 9.01 27.90
CA PRO A 11 14.65 9.28 28.23
C PRO A 11 14.21 10.73 27.91
N ALA A 12 15.11 11.55 27.36
CA ALA A 12 14.88 12.94 26.98
C ALA A 12 14.69 13.16 25.47
N ARG A 13 14.72 12.11 24.64
CA ARG A 13 14.39 12.23 23.21
C ARG A 13 12.94 12.66 23.07
N GLY A 14 12.71 13.83 22.46
CA GLY A 14 11.36 14.23 22.08
C GLY A 14 10.77 13.18 21.13
N ALA A 15 9.44 13.02 21.13
CA ALA A 15 8.76 12.07 20.24
C ALA A 15 9.06 12.28 18.73
N PHE A 16 9.75 13.37 18.36
CA PHE A 16 10.11 13.78 17.00
C PHE A 16 11.62 14.00 16.75
N ASP A 17 12.52 13.59 17.66
CA ASP A 17 13.99 13.61 17.42
C ASP A 17 14.42 12.46 16.48
N LEU A 18 13.86 12.47 15.27
CA LEU A 18 14.07 11.50 14.19
C LEU A 18 14.93 12.11 13.08
N ALA A 19 15.59 11.26 12.29
CA ALA A 19 16.26 11.71 11.07
C ALA A 19 15.26 12.39 10.11
N ALA A 20 15.73 13.37 9.31
CA ALA A 20 14.86 14.15 8.43
C ALA A 20 13.99 13.27 7.52
N GLY A 21 14.55 12.19 6.95
CA GLY A 21 13.81 11.23 6.11
C GLY A 21 12.67 10.54 6.86
N SER A 22 12.95 10.05 8.06
CA SER A 22 11.98 9.39 8.94
C SER A 22 10.85 10.30 9.40
N GLN A 23 11.13 11.59 9.64
CA GLN A 23 10.12 12.58 10.02
C GLN A 23 9.03 12.73 8.94
N TYR A 24 9.42 12.83 7.67
CA TYR A 24 8.45 12.93 6.57
C TYR A 24 7.56 11.69 6.47
N ILE A 25 8.14 10.50 6.63
CA ILE A 25 7.40 9.23 6.56
C ILE A 25 6.38 9.14 7.71
N ALA A 26 6.75 9.58 8.92
CA ALA A 26 5.85 9.59 10.05
C ALA A 26 4.65 10.53 9.82
N ILE A 27 4.90 11.76 9.38
CA ILE A 27 3.85 12.75 9.09
C ILE A 27 2.89 12.24 8.01
N VAL A 28 3.43 11.71 6.91
CA VAL A 28 2.62 11.20 5.79
C VAL A 28 1.78 10.00 6.23
N SER A 29 2.38 9.04 6.96
CA SER A 29 1.69 7.84 7.41
C SER A 29 0.56 8.15 8.39
N THR A 30 0.79 9.03 9.38
CA THR A 30 -0.25 9.45 10.33
C THR A 30 -1.38 10.19 9.62
N THR A 31 -1.03 11.11 8.71
CA THR A 31 -2.03 11.87 7.95
C THR A 31 -2.86 10.94 7.06
N ALA A 32 -2.23 9.97 6.40
CA ALA A 32 -2.90 8.98 5.57
C ALA A 32 -3.90 8.13 6.38
N ILE A 33 -3.51 7.66 7.58
CA ILE A 33 -4.41 6.89 8.47
C ILE A 33 -5.65 7.71 8.83
N ILE A 34 -5.47 8.96 9.27
CA ILE A 34 -6.57 9.84 9.66
C ILE A 34 -7.51 10.05 8.47
N TRP A 35 -6.97 10.37 7.29
CA TRP A 35 -7.76 10.59 6.08
C TRP A 35 -8.50 9.32 5.62
N SER A 36 -7.84 8.17 5.60
CA SER A 36 -8.46 6.90 5.21
C SER A 36 -9.63 6.53 6.12
N ILE A 37 -9.47 6.68 7.45
CA ILE A 37 -10.54 6.41 8.42
C ILE A 37 -11.70 7.38 8.23
N LEU A 38 -11.42 8.69 8.11
CA LEU A 38 -12.46 9.71 7.91
C LEU A 38 -13.27 9.46 6.64
N VAL A 39 -12.60 9.21 5.51
CA VAL A 39 -13.27 8.92 4.23
C VAL A 39 -14.11 7.65 4.31
N PHE A 40 -13.60 6.60 4.97
CA PHE A 40 -14.35 5.37 5.16
C PHE A 40 -15.60 5.58 6.01
N LEU A 41 -15.50 6.33 7.12
CA LEU A 41 -16.65 6.66 7.97
C LEU A 41 -17.71 7.47 7.22
N VAL A 42 -17.29 8.45 6.41
CA VAL A 42 -18.22 9.22 5.55
C VAL A 42 -18.91 8.31 4.55
N ARG A 43 -18.17 7.43 3.86
CA ARG A 43 -18.76 6.48 2.90
C ARG A 43 -19.72 5.51 3.58
N ALA A 44 -19.35 4.96 4.73
CA ALA A 44 -20.20 4.07 5.51
C ALA A 44 -21.49 4.78 5.97
N PHE A 45 -21.38 6.02 6.46
CA PHE A 45 -22.54 6.83 6.85
C PHE A 45 -23.48 7.08 5.68
N LEU A 46 -22.97 7.52 4.52
CA LEU A 46 -23.78 7.77 3.33
C LEU A 46 -24.50 6.50 2.84
N ARG A 47 -23.83 5.35 2.88
CA ARG A 47 -24.43 4.07 2.47
C ARG A 47 -25.47 3.57 3.46
N MET A 48 -25.24 3.70 4.77
CA MET A 48 -26.19 3.26 5.80
C MET A 48 -27.43 4.15 5.88
N LYS A 49 -27.29 5.47 5.70
CA LYS A 49 -28.40 6.43 5.90
C LYS A 49 -29.07 6.90 4.62
N VAL A 50 -28.35 7.01 3.50
CA VAL A 50 -28.86 7.67 2.28
C VAL A 50 -29.11 6.67 1.15
N ASN A 51 -28.19 5.71 0.92
CA ASN A 51 -28.13 4.93 -0.34
C ASN A 51 -28.25 3.39 -0.18
N GLY A 52 -28.91 2.87 0.86
CA GLY A 52 -28.98 1.41 1.10
C GLY A 52 -29.59 0.63 -0.09
N PRO A 53 -29.10 -0.60 -0.45
CA PRO A 53 -28.36 -1.61 0.35
C PRO A 53 -26.82 -1.67 0.15
N PHE A 54 -26.14 -2.36 1.09
CA PHE A 54 -24.71 -2.71 1.05
C PHE A 54 -24.40 -3.56 -0.19
N GLY A 55 -23.50 -3.06 -1.04
CA GLY A 55 -23.03 -3.77 -2.22
C GLY A 55 -21.66 -4.42 -2.01
N TRP A 56 -21.28 -5.30 -2.94
CA TRP A 56 -19.91 -5.84 -3.03
C TRP A 56 -18.83 -4.75 -3.16
N ASP A 57 -19.18 -3.60 -3.75
CA ASP A 57 -18.36 -2.38 -3.79
C ASP A 57 -17.93 -1.91 -2.39
N ASP A 58 -18.88 -1.84 -1.46
CA ASP A 58 -18.64 -1.31 -0.11
C ASP A 58 -17.72 -2.27 0.68
N GLY A 59 -17.87 -3.58 0.46
CA GLY A 59 -16.98 -4.59 1.03
C GLY A 59 -15.55 -4.50 0.49
N ALA A 60 -15.39 -4.30 -0.83
CA ALA A 60 -14.08 -4.09 -1.44
C ALA A 60 -13.42 -2.79 -0.93
N CYS A 61 -14.20 -1.71 -0.77
CA CYS A 61 -13.71 -0.45 -0.21
C CYS A 61 -13.28 -0.60 1.27
N ALA A 62 -14.05 -1.33 2.07
CA ALA A 62 -13.70 -1.64 3.45
C ALA A 62 -12.40 -2.44 3.54
N ALA A 63 -12.27 -3.49 2.73
CA ALA A 63 -11.05 -4.29 2.66
C ALA A 63 -9.83 -3.43 2.27
N ALA A 64 -9.96 -2.61 1.23
CA ALA A 64 -8.90 -1.68 0.81
C ALA A 64 -8.46 -0.75 1.94
N THR A 65 -9.42 -0.21 2.70
CA THR A 65 -9.14 0.68 3.84
C THR A 65 -8.41 -0.05 4.96
N ILE A 66 -8.82 -1.29 5.28
CA ILE A 66 -8.16 -2.10 6.32
C ILE A 66 -6.71 -2.40 5.92
N PHE A 67 -6.47 -2.85 4.69
CA PHE A 67 -5.12 -3.13 4.21
C PHE A 67 -4.26 -1.85 4.13
N GLY A 68 -4.83 -0.74 3.65
CA GLY A 68 -4.13 0.56 3.56
C GLY A 68 -3.77 1.14 4.94
N THR A 69 -4.68 1.09 5.91
CA THR A 69 -4.39 1.54 7.28
C THR A 69 -3.37 0.64 7.98
N SER A 70 -3.45 -0.68 7.75
CA SER A 70 -2.44 -1.63 8.24
C SER A 70 -1.06 -1.34 7.63
N PHE A 71 -1.00 -1.07 6.33
CA PHE A 71 0.23 -0.66 5.62
C PHE A 71 0.85 0.58 6.27
N SER A 72 0.08 1.65 6.48
CA SER A 72 0.59 2.88 7.10
C SER A 72 0.99 2.70 8.56
N THR A 73 0.31 1.81 9.29
CA THR A 73 0.68 1.48 10.68
C THR A 73 2.00 0.73 10.74
N ILE A 74 2.22 -0.24 9.84
CA ILE A 74 3.50 -0.94 9.73
C ILE A 74 4.60 0.03 9.32
N ALA A 75 4.35 0.97 8.41
CA ALA A 75 5.31 2.00 8.02
C ALA A 75 5.76 2.85 9.22
N LEU A 76 4.82 3.22 10.12
CA LEU A 76 5.14 3.94 11.36
C LEU A 76 6.01 3.12 12.31
N VAL A 77 5.75 1.81 12.42
CA VAL A 77 6.58 0.91 13.22
C VAL A 77 7.97 0.78 12.60
N ASP A 78 8.07 0.67 11.27
CA ASP A 78 9.31 0.50 10.54
C ASP A 78 10.23 1.73 10.66
N VAL A 79 9.67 2.94 10.86
CA VAL A 79 10.43 4.15 11.22
C VAL A 79 11.27 3.94 12.49
N SER A 80 10.75 3.23 13.49
CA SER A 80 11.52 2.92 14.71
C SER A 80 12.65 1.92 14.49
N TYR A 81 12.62 1.17 13.38
CA TYR A 81 13.62 0.18 13.00
C TYR A 81 14.64 0.71 11.97
N GLY A 82 14.55 2.00 11.59
CA GLY A 82 15.50 2.65 10.68
C GLY A 82 14.93 3.02 9.30
N LEU A 83 13.61 2.95 9.09
CA LEU A 83 13.00 3.45 7.85
C LEU A 83 13.21 4.97 7.73
N GLY A 84 13.90 5.39 6.67
CA GLY A 84 14.25 6.80 6.42
C GLY A 84 15.65 7.21 6.89
N GLU A 85 16.42 6.28 7.46
CA GLU A 85 17.84 6.43 7.78
C GLU A 85 18.73 5.69 6.76
N ASP A 86 20.00 6.08 6.66
CA ASP A 86 20.95 5.40 5.78
C ASP A 86 21.17 3.95 6.23
N ILE A 87 21.16 3.01 5.28
CA ILE A 87 21.25 1.56 5.49
C ILE A 87 22.53 1.15 6.25
N GLU A 88 23.57 1.98 6.21
CA GLU A 88 24.83 1.82 6.93
C GLU A 88 24.72 2.11 8.43
N HIS A 89 23.78 2.97 8.83
CA HIS A 89 23.54 3.35 10.23
C HIS A 89 22.58 2.40 10.94
N VAL A 90 21.83 1.59 10.20
CA VAL A 90 20.92 0.59 10.76
C VAL A 90 21.73 -0.58 11.35
N ALA A 91 21.62 -0.76 12.67
CA ALA A 91 22.29 -1.84 13.39
C ALA A 91 21.95 -3.21 12.77
N ASN A 92 22.95 -4.08 12.63
CA ASN A 92 22.80 -5.41 12.00
C ASN A 92 21.71 -6.28 12.65
N PHE A 93 21.43 -6.08 13.94
CA PHE A 93 20.37 -6.78 14.66
C PHE A 93 18.95 -6.35 14.22
N HIS A 94 18.74 -5.06 13.94
CA HIS A 94 17.44 -4.53 13.49
C HIS A 94 17.19 -4.73 12.00
N ARG A 95 18.26 -4.95 11.21
CA ARG A 95 18.23 -5.13 9.76
C ARG A 95 17.27 -6.24 9.30
N ASN A 96 17.23 -7.39 10.00
CA ASN A 96 16.35 -8.49 9.62
C ASN A 96 14.86 -8.14 9.84
N THR A 97 14.53 -7.54 10.99
CA THR A 97 13.17 -7.10 11.31
C THR A 97 12.70 -6.01 10.36
N PHE A 98 13.56 -5.04 10.06
CA PHE A 98 13.31 -4.00 9.06
C PHE A 98 12.93 -4.59 7.69
N PHE A 99 13.75 -5.51 7.18
CA PHE A 99 13.46 -6.14 5.89
C PHE A 99 12.17 -6.98 5.90
N LEU A 100 11.87 -7.65 7.01
CA LEU A 100 10.62 -8.39 7.20
C LEU A 100 9.40 -7.45 7.18
N LEU A 101 9.45 -6.34 7.92
CA LEU A 101 8.37 -5.34 7.95
C LEU A 101 8.15 -4.73 6.57
N LEU A 102 9.23 -4.41 5.86
CA LEU A 102 9.17 -3.87 4.50
C LEU A 102 8.61 -4.87 3.48
N TRP A 103 8.88 -6.17 3.67
CA TRP A 103 8.27 -7.24 2.89
C TRP A 103 6.76 -7.36 3.19
N CYS A 104 6.35 -7.38 4.46
CA CYS A 104 4.94 -7.36 4.87
C CYS A 104 4.20 -6.13 4.32
N GLN A 105 4.82 -4.96 4.41
CA GLN A 105 4.31 -3.71 3.87
C GLN A 105 4.08 -3.82 2.35
N SER A 106 5.01 -4.44 1.62
CA SER A 106 4.85 -4.67 0.18
C SER A 106 3.61 -5.50 -0.14
N MET A 107 3.33 -6.54 0.63
CA MET A 107 2.15 -7.38 0.43
C MET A 107 0.87 -6.60 0.70
N LEU A 108 0.80 -5.88 1.82
CA LEU A 108 -0.36 -5.06 2.17
C LEU A 108 -0.64 -3.98 1.12
N TYR A 109 0.40 -3.36 0.58
CA TYR A 109 0.28 -2.38 -0.50
C TYR A 109 -0.39 -2.97 -1.74
N MET A 110 0.09 -4.12 -2.23
CA MET A 110 -0.47 -4.78 -3.41
C MET A 110 -1.96 -5.10 -3.25
N PHE A 111 -2.34 -5.65 -2.09
CA PHE A 111 -3.74 -5.93 -1.80
C PHE A 111 -4.57 -4.65 -1.66
N ALA A 112 -4.08 -3.65 -0.93
CA ALA A 112 -4.79 -2.38 -0.74
C ALA A 112 -5.08 -1.69 -2.08
N SER A 113 -4.08 -1.58 -2.97
CA SER A 113 -4.25 -0.97 -4.29
C SER A 113 -5.22 -1.74 -5.17
N CYS A 114 -5.17 -3.08 -5.12
CA CYS A 114 -6.06 -3.94 -5.89
C CYS A 114 -7.53 -3.78 -5.45
N PHE A 115 -7.81 -3.89 -4.15
CA PHE A 115 -9.16 -3.74 -3.63
C PHE A 115 -9.72 -2.33 -3.88
N ALA A 116 -8.87 -1.30 -3.85
CA ALA A 116 -9.26 0.07 -4.19
C ALA A 116 -9.72 0.18 -5.66
N GLN A 117 -8.95 -0.37 -6.60
CA GLN A 117 -9.30 -0.37 -8.02
C GLN A 117 -10.57 -1.16 -8.31
N VAL A 118 -10.71 -2.34 -7.68
CA VAL A 118 -11.89 -3.19 -7.81
C VAL A 118 -13.15 -2.49 -7.27
N SER A 119 -13.06 -1.79 -6.14
CA SER A 119 -14.18 -0.97 -5.63
C SER A 119 -14.56 0.11 -6.63
N VAL A 120 -13.59 0.90 -7.14
CA VAL A 120 -13.89 1.95 -8.13
C VAL A 120 -14.53 1.38 -9.39
N ALA A 121 -14.03 0.25 -9.89
CA ALA A 121 -14.60 -0.43 -11.06
C ALA A 121 -16.05 -0.88 -10.79
N PHE A 122 -16.34 -1.47 -9.63
CA PHE A 122 -17.71 -1.83 -9.25
C PHE A 122 -18.64 -0.63 -9.07
N LEU A 123 -18.12 0.48 -8.55
CA LEU A 123 -18.87 1.73 -8.45
C LEU A 123 -19.27 2.24 -9.83
N ILE A 124 -18.34 2.26 -10.79
CA ILE A 124 -18.63 2.62 -12.18
C ILE A 124 -19.66 1.65 -12.77
N CYS A 125 -19.53 0.34 -12.53
CA CYS A 125 -20.52 -0.63 -12.99
C CYS A 125 -21.92 -0.38 -12.44
N ARG A 126 -22.05 0.14 -11.22
CA ARG A 126 -23.35 0.44 -10.62
C ARG A 126 -24.00 1.68 -11.24
N ILE A 127 -23.20 2.65 -11.70
CA ILE A 127 -23.68 3.92 -12.26
C ILE A 127 -23.88 3.82 -13.79
N ALA A 128 -23.07 3.02 -14.47
CA ALA A 128 -23.09 2.88 -15.92
C ALA A 128 -24.38 2.22 -16.43
N LYS A 129 -25.08 2.92 -17.32
CA LYS A 129 -26.26 2.39 -18.03
C LYS A 129 -25.90 1.68 -19.34
N VAL A 130 -24.72 1.96 -19.91
CA VAL A 130 -24.29 1.44 -21.21
C VAL A 130 -23.49 0.14 -21.04
N ARG A 131 -23.88 -0.90 -21.79
CA ARG A 131 -23.24 -2.24 -21.73
C ARG A 131 -21.74 -2.22 -22.04
N MET A 132 -21.28 -1.34 -22.94
CA MET A 132 -19.86 -1.24 -23.28
C MET A 132 -19.03 -0.77 -22.07
N HIS A 133 -19.47 0.24 -21.34
CA HIS A 133 -18.78 0.73 -20.14
C HIS A 133 -18.77 -0.30 -19.02
N LEU A 134 -19.83 -1.11 -18.90
CA LEU A 134 -19.89 -2.23 -17.97
C LEU A 134 -18.83 -3.29 -18.28
N VAL A 135 -18.74 -3.74 -19.54
CA VAL A 135 -17.75 -4.74 -19.95
C VAL A 135 -16.33 -4.24 -19.72
N LEU A 136 -16.06 -2.96 -20.04
CA LEU A 136 -14.75 -2.35 -19.80
C LEU A 136 -14.41 -2.28 -18.31
N ALA A 137 -15.34 -1.84 -17.46
CA ALA A 137 -15.11 -1.75 -16.02
C ALA A 137 -14.88 -3.12 -15.36
N TYR A 138 -15.67 -4.14 -15.73
CA TYR A 138 -15.42 -5.52 -15.29
C TYR A 138 -14.07 -6.05 -15.80
N GLY A 139 -13.72 -5.78 -17.06
CA GLY A 139 -12.43 -6.14 -17.63
C GLY A 139 -11.25 -5.53 -16.86
N LEU A 140 -11.36 -4.24 -16.51
CA LEU A 140 -10.35 -3.54 -15.71
C LEU A 140 -10.25 -4.12 -14.30
N ALA A 141 -11.37 -4.45 -13.65
CA ALA A 141 -11.36 -5.09 -12.32
C ALA A 141 -10.68 -6.47 -12.32
N ILE A 142 -10.94 -7.28 -13.35
CA ILE A 142 -10.29 -8.58 -13.52
C ILE A 142 -8.80 -8.40 -13.80
N ALA A 143 -8.44 -7.46 -14.68
CA ALA A 143 -7.06 -7.16 -15.00
C ALA A 143 -6.28 -6.68 -13.76
N SER A 144 -6.84 -5.78 -12.95
CA SER A 144 -6.20 -5.34 -11.70
C SER A 144 -6.03 -6.50 -10.71
N GLY A 145 -7.04 -7.37 -10.59
CA GLY A 145 -6.95 -8.58 -9.76
C GLY A 145 -5.83 -9.52 -10.19
N LEU A 146 -5.73 -9.79 -11.50
CA LEU A 146 -4.67 -10.63 -12.07
C LEU A 146 -3.29 -10.00 -11.89
N CYS A 147 -3.13 -8.70 -12.15
CA CYS A 147 -1.87 -8.00 -11.92
C CYS A 147 -1.46 -8.06 -10.45
N CYS A 148 -2.38 -7.85 -9.52
CA CYS A 148 -2.11 -7.99 -8.09
C CYS A 148 -1.62 -9.39 -7.72
N LEU A 149 -2.29 -10.44 -8.23
CA LEU A 149 -1.90 -11.83 -7.99
C LEU A 149 -0.50 -12.11 -8.54
N ILE A 150 -0.23 -11.71 -9.78
CA ILE A 150 1.08 -11.87 -10.42
C ILE A 150 2.16 -11.14 -9.62
N SER A 151 1.95 -9.87 -9.27
CA SER A 151 2.87 -9.07 -8.46
C SER A 151 3.14 -9.73 -7.10
N THR A 152 2.11 -10.26 -6.45
CA THR A 152 2.23 -10.97 -5.16
C THR A 152 3.11 -12.21 -5.31
N PHE A 153 2.85 -13.05 -6.32
CA PHE A 153 3.67 -14.22 -6.58
C PHE A 153 5.11 -13.85 -6.93
N LEU A 154 5.33 -12.79 -7.71
CA LEU A 154 6.67 -12.30 -8.03
C LEU A 154 7.42 -11.91 -6.76
N VAL A 155 6.82 -11.18 -5.83
CA VAL A 155 7.51 -10.80 -4.59
C VAL A 155 7.74 -12.00 -3.66
N VAL A 156 6.79 -12.93 -3.58
CA VAL A 156 6.93 -14.14 -2.74
C VAL A 156 8.03 -15.06 -3.28
N PHE A 157 8.15 -15.20 -4.60
CA PHE A 157 9.10 -16.10 -5.24
C PHE A 157 10.37 -15.42 -5.77
N ALA A 158 10.55 -14.11 -5.60
CA ALA A 158 11.72 -13.37 -6.07
C ALA A 158 13.04 -13.83 -5.42
N CYS A 159 12.97 -14.33 -4.18
CA CYS A 159 14.13 -14.73 -3.39
C CYS A 159 13.96 -16.17 -2.86
N ARG A 160 15.07 -16.82 -2.52
CA ARG A 160 15.08 -18.22 -2.06
C ARG A 160 14.41 -18.39 -0.68
N PHE A 161 13.50 -19.36 -0.56
CA PHE A 161 12.98 -19.82 0.74
C PHE A 161 14.10 -20.41 1.61
N PRO A 162 14.07 -20.26 2.95
CA PRO A 162 12.93 -19.88 3.82
C PRO A 162 12.83 -18.39 4.22
N THR A 163 13.76 -17.53 3.78
CA THR A 163 13.85 -16.12 4.20
C THR A 163 13.72 -15.16 3.02
N PRO A 164 12.55 -15.05 2.37
CA PRO A 164 12.36 -14.24 1.16
C PRO A 164 12.55 -12.73 1.38
N TRP A 165 12.48 -12.25 2.63
CA TRP A 165 12.68 -10.84 2.97
C TRP A 165 14.15 -10.41 2.96
N ILE A 166 15.13 -11.32 2.95
CA ILE A 166 16.55 -10.95 2.94
C ILE A 166 16.96 -10.50 1.54
N LEU A 167 17.10 -9.19 1.34
CA LEU A 167 17.54 -8.58 0.08
C LEU A 167 19.06 -8.73 -0.07
N SER A 168 19.51 -9.86 -0.63
CA SER A 168 20.90 -10.04 -1.09
C SER A 168 20.93 -10.29 -2.59
N SER A 169 21.86 -9.63 -3.29
CA SER A 169 22.04 -9.75 -4.74
C SER A 169 22.38 -11.18 -5.20
N THR A 170 22.86 -12.02 -4.30
CA THR A 170 23.21 -13.43 -4.57
C THR A 170 22.03 -14.40 -4.40
N THR A 171 20.96 -14.00 -3.71
CA THR A 171 19.85 -14.90 -3.34
C THR A 171 18.53 -14.57 -4.04
N CYS A 172 18.46 -13.43 -4.72
CA CYS A 172 17.27 -12.94 -5.40
C CYS A 172 17.53 -12.84 -6.90
N THR A 173 16.61 -13.36 -7.71
CA THR A 173 16.72 -13.35 -9.18
C THR A 173 16.15 -12.06 -9.79
N ILE A 174 15.19 -11.43 -9.10
CA ILE A 174 14.49 -10.24 -9.57
C ILE A 174 14.68 -9.13 -8.53
N ASN A 175 15.04 -7.93 -8.98
CA ASN A 175 15.12 -6.78 -8.09
C ASN A 175 13.72 -6.37 -7.63
N ARG A 176 13.56 -6.13 -6.33
CA ARG A 176 12.28 -5.70 -5.77
C ARG A 176 11.80 -4.37 -6.34
N TRP A 177 12.73 -3.46 -6.64
CA TRP A 177 12.40 -2.17 -7.24
C TRP A 177 11.72 -2.30 -8.61
N ASP A 178 12.13 -3.26 -9.42
CA ASP A 178 11.55 -3.49 -10.76
C ASP A 178 10.10 -3.96 -10.65
N ILE A 179 9.82 -4.85 -9.68
CA ILE A 179 8.46 -5.34 -9.40
C ILE A 179 7.56 -4.20 -8.94
N TRP A 180 8.05 -3.37 -8.01
CA TRP A 180 7.31 -2.21 -7.50
C TRP A 180 7.04 -1.16 -8.57
N LEU A 181 8.05 -0.84 -9.39
CA LEU A 181 7.93 0.11 -10.48
C LEU A 181 6.91 -0.38 -11.51
N GLY A 182 7.02 -1.65 -11.94
CA GLY A 182 6.10 -2.26 -12.88
C GLY A 182 4.66 -2.23 -12.37
N ASN A 183 4.44 -2.62 -11.12
CA ASN A 183 3.11 -2.58 -10.51
C ASN A 183 2.56 -1.15 -10.45
N SER A 184 3.39 -0.16 -10.09
CA SER A 184 2.97 1.24 -9.99
C SER A 184 2.58 1.81 -11.36
N ILE A 185 3.32 1.49 -12.42
CA ILE A 185 3.00 1.92 -13.78
C ILE A 185 1.67 1.31 -14.23
N ILE A 186 1.50 -0.01 -14.07
CA ILE A 186 0.26 -0.70 -14.45
C ILE A 186 -0.93 -0.14 -13.67
N SER A 187 -0.77 0.06 -12.36
CA SER A 187 -1.78 0.64 -11.49
C SER A 187 -2.20 2.03 -11.97
N GLY A 188 -1.25 2.91 -12.25
CA GLY A 188 -1.53 4.25 -12.77
C GLY A 188 -2.24 4.23 -14.13
N LEU A 189 -1.88 3.31 -15.03
CA LEU A 189 -2.58 3.15 -16.31
C LEU A 189 -4.03 2.72 -16.11
N VAL A 190 -4.30 1.74 -15.24
CA VAL A 190 -5.66 1.28 -14.91
C VAL A 190 -6.49 2.44 -14.35
N GLU A 191 -5.92 3.24 -13.46
CA GLU A 191 -6.60 4.43 -12.91
C GLU A 191 -6.93 5.46 -13.99
N LEU A 192 -6.03 5.73 -14.93
CA LEU A 192 -6.30 6.64 -16.06
C LEU A 192 -7.45 6.11 -16.94
N PHE A 193 -7.51 4.79 -17.19
CA PHE A 193 -8.61 4.18 -17.93
C PHE A 193 -9.95 4.26 -17.16
N LEU A 194 -9.93 4.07 -15.84
CA LEU A 194 -11.11 4.22 -14.99
C LEU A 194 -11.61 5.68 -14.97
N VAL A 195 -10.71 6.66 -14.86
CA VAL A 195 -11.07 8.08 -14.94
C VAL A 195 -11.66 8.43 -16.30
N LYS A 196 -11.04 7.96 -17.39
CA LYS A 196 -11.56 8.20 -18.75
C LYS A 196 -12.96 7.61 -18.94
N THR A 197 -13.20 6.40 -18.43
CA THR A 197 -14.53 5.76 -18.52
C THR A 197 -15.55 6.47 -17.65
N ALA A 198 -15.18 7.00 -16.49
CA ALA A 198 -16.04 7.83 -15.66
C ALA A 198 -16.39 9.18 -16.31
N VAL A 199 -15.43 9.84 -16.97
CA VAL A 199 -15.67 11.11 -17.69
C VAL A 199 -16.59 10.92 -18.90
N LEU A 200 -16.44 9.82 -19.64
CA LEU A 200 -17.32 9.50 -20.78
C LEU A 200 -18.78 9.17 -20.38
N LEU A 201 -19.02 8.95 -19.08
CA LEU A 201 -20.34 8.61 -18.55
C LEU A 201 -21.19 9.85 -18.25
N VAL A 202 -20.56 11.02 -18.08
CA VAL A 202 -21.21 12.33 -17.90
C VAL A 202 -21.55 12.92 -19.26
#